data_AF-A0A969KVL1-F1
#
_entry.id   AF-A0A969KVL1-F1
#
_cell.length_a   1.000
_cell.length_b   1.000
_cell.length_c   1.000
_cell.angle_alpha   90.00
_cell.angle_beta   90.00
_cell.angle_gamma   90.00
#
_symmetry.space_group_name_H-M   'P 1'
#
loop_
_entity.id
_entity.type
_entity.pdbx_description
1 polymer ?
#
loop_
_entity_poly.entity_id
_entity_poly.type
_entity_poly.pdbx_seq_one_letter_code
_entity_poly.pdbx_strand_id
1 'polypeptide(L)'
;MQVEYADELKEFQNGIFEGLTWAEAKQRYPALCNALEDSPDWIQIPGAESLQDARDRARRFIQTLLTRHTEDTQIWIVTHSWILQHLIAELLGSDRSWRLHAHNTAIFEFWLDRSRWDHTNQNRLNTDLWQIRRFNDYRHLG
;
A
#
# COMPACT_ATOMS: atom_id res chain seq x y z
N MET A 1 -1.61 -16.56 18.58
CA MET A 1 -1.31 -15.77 17.36
C MET A 1 -0.19 -14.82 17.71
N GLN A 2 0.93 -14.89 17.00
CA GLN A 2 2.06 -13.98 17.20
C GLN A 2 1.84 -12.73 16.36
N VAL A 3 2.09 -11.55 16.94
CA VAL A 3 1.99 -10.26 16.25
C VAL A 3 3.40 -9.71 16.11
N GLU A 4 3.77 -9.33 14.90
CA GLU A 4 5.03 -8.64 14.59
C GLU A 4 4.70 -7.25 14.05
N TYR A 5 5.43 -6.25 14.54
CA TYR A 5 5.30 -4.88 14.06
C TYR A 5 6.27 -4.64 12.90
N ALA A 6 5.80 -3.94 11.88
CA ALA A 6 6.61 -3.53 10.73
C ALA A 6 6.40 -2.05 10.46
N ASP A 7 7.49 -1.27 10.50
CA ASP A 7 7.44 0.18 10.24
C ASP A 7 7.00 0.49 8.82
N GLU A 8 7.27 -0.43 7.87
CA GLU A 8 6.84 -0.33 6.48
C GLU A 8 5.33 -0.33 6.29
N LEU A 9 4.55 -0.73 7.30
CA LEU A 9 3.08 -0.77 7.25
C LEU A 9 2.41 0.48 7.81
N LYS A 10 3.19 1.45 8.30
CA LYS A 10 2.66 2.72 8.85
C LYS A 10 1.95 3.54 7.77
N GLU A 11 1.02 4.38 8.23
CA GLU A 11 0.31 5.31 7.36
C GLU A 11 1.24 6.39 6.79
N PHE A 12 0.75 7.13 5.78
CA PHE A 12 1.44 8.27 5.19
C PHE A 12 2.01 9.25 6.23
N GLN A 13 3.30 9.52 6.13
CA GLN A 13 3.96 10.56 6.94
C GLN A 13 3.63 11.93 6.36
N ASN A 14 2.74 12.68 7.02
CA ASN A 14 2.18 13.94 6.52
C ASN A 14 3.06 15.18 6.76
N GLY A 15 4.25 15.02 7.35
CA GLY A 15 5.18 16.13 7.57
C GLY A 15 4.57 17.29 8.34
N ILE A 16 4.67 18.51 7.80
CA ILE A 16 4.11 19.71 8.43
C ILE A 16 2.58 19.70 8.59
N PHE A 17 1.87 18.76 7.94
CA PHE A 17 0.42 18.59 8.09
C PHE A 17 0.03 17.55 9.15
N GLU A 18 0.99 16.87 9.77
CA GLU A 18 0.69 15.89 10.81
C GLU A 18 -0.06 16.52 11.99
N GLY A 19 -1.15 15.87 12.39
CA GLY A 19 -2.04 16.32 13.46
C GLY A 19 -2.96 17.50 13.09
N LEU A 20 -2.92 17.99 11.86
CA LEU A 20 -3.82 19.05 11.39
C LEU A 20 -5.03 18.47 10.66
N THR A 21 -6.19 19.06 10.90
CA THR A 21 -7.31 18.97 9.95
C THR A 21 -7.00 19.75 8.67
N TRP A 22 -7.70 19.44 7.58
CA TRP A 22 -7.54 20.20 6.34
C TRP A 22 -7.86 21.70 6.50
N ALA A 23 -8.83 22.05 7.35
CA ALA A 23 -9.17 23.43 7.65
C ALA A 23 -8.02 24.16 8.37
N GLU A 24 -7.38 23.51 9.35
CA GLU A 24 -6.22 24.07 10.05
C GLU A 24 -4.99 24.18 9.14
N ALA A 25 -4.76 23.20 8.26
CA ALA A 25 -3.71 23.24 7.25
C ALA A 25 -3.91 24.44 6.29
N LYS A 26 -5.14 24.67 5.81
CA LYS A 26 -5.48 25.84 4.99
C LYS A 26 -5.25 27.17 5.71
N GLN A 27 -5.52 27.22 7.01
CA GLN A 27 -5.27 28.42 7.81
C GLN A 27 -3.77 28.68 8.01
N ARG A 28 -2.97 27.64 8.30
CA ARG A 28 -1.52 27.77 8.56
C ARG A 28 -0.68 27.90 7.29
N TYR A 29 -1.05 27.20 6.22
CA TYR A 29 -0.26 27.05 4.99
C TYR A 29 -1.12 27.29 3.73
N PRO A 30 -1.79 28.44 3.59
CA PRO A 30 -2.78 28.67 2.53
C PRO A 30 -2.20 28.54 1.13
N ALA A 31 -1.00 29.07 0.89
CA ALA A 31 -0.36 29.01 -0.43
C ALA A 31 -0.07 27.56 -0.87
N LEU A 32 0.42 26.71 0.04
CA LEU A 32 0.68 25.30 -0.24
C LEU A 32 -0.63 24.52 -0.45
N CYS A 33 -1.64 24.76 0.38
CA CYS A 33 -2.94 24.09 0.24
C CYS A 33 -3.62 24.46 -1.08
N ASN A 34 -3.57 25.72 -1.49
CA ASN A 34 -4.09 26.14 -2.79
C ASN A 34 -3.35 25.43 -3.94
N ALA A 35 -2.01 25.37 -3.89
CA ALA A 35 -1.24 24.67 -4.91
C ALA A 35 -1.60 23.17 -5.01
N LEU A 36 -1.84 22.51 -3.86
CA LEU A 36 -2.28 21.11 -3.80
C LEU A 36 -3.70 20.88 -4.34
N GLU A 37 -4.59 21.86 -4.23
CA GLU A 37 -5.96 21.77 -4.76
C GLU A 37 -6.03 22.09 -6.26
N ASP A 38 -5.16 22.98 -6.73
CA ASP A 38 -5.17 23.50 -8.10
C ASP A 38 -4.42 22.60 -9.11
N SER A 39 -3.68 21.59 -8.65
CA SER A 39 -2.88 20.71 -9.51
C SER A 39 -3.01 19.23 -9.14
N PRO A 40 -3.12 18.32 -10.14
CA PRO A 40 -3.00 16.88 -9.92
C PRO A 40 -1.54 16.41 -9.79
N ASP A 41 -0.56 17.28 -10.06
CA ASP A 41 0.85 16.95 -9.97
C ASP A 41 1.26 16.67 -8.52
N TRP A 42 2.27 15.83 -8.34
CA TRP A 42 2.82 15.62 -7.01
C TRP A 42 3.55 16.87 -6.52
N ILE A 43 3.03 17.45 -5.44
CA ILE A 43 3.66 18.55 -4.71
C ILE A 43 4.14 17.99 -3.37
N GLN A 44 5.46 17.99 -3.17
CA GLN A 44 6.05 17.48 -1.94
C GLN A 44 5.66 18.39 -0.76
N ILE A 45 4.96 17.82 0.22
CA ILE A 45 4.71 18.49 1.49
C ILE A 45 6.03 18.49 2.31
N PRO A 46 6.47 19.63 2.86
CA PRO A 46 7.68 19.68 3.67
C PRO A 46 7.66 18.68 4.83
N GLY A 47 8.72 17.89 4.96
CA GLY A 47 8.86 16.85 5.99
C GLY A 47 7.97 15.63 5.81
N ALA A 48 7.13 15.58 4.76
CA ALA A 48 6.36 14.38 4.42
C ALA A 48 7.23 13.36 3.68
N GLU A 49 6.82 12.09 3.68
CA GLU A 49 7.47 11.10 2.83
C GLU A 49 7.19 11.37 1.34
N SER A 50 8.10 10.96 0.46
CA SER A 50 7.87 11.04 -0.99
C SER A 50 7.10 9.83 -1.51
N LEU A 51 6.52 9.94 -2.72
CA LEU A 51 5.90 8.78 -3.40
C LEU A 51 6.90 7.64 -3.64
N GLN A 52 8.18 7.97 -3.85
CA GLN A 52 9.23 6.98 -4.07
C GLN A 52 9.55 6.23 -2.77
N ASP A 53 9.65 6.94 -1.64
CA ASP A 53 9.85 6.32 -0.32
C ASP A 53 8.74 5.32 0.01
N ALA A 54 7.50 5.69 -0.32
CA ALA A 54 6.32 4.84 -0.19
C ALA A 54 6.45 3.52 -0.97
N ARG A 55 6.81 3.65 -2.25
CA ARG A 55 7.00 2.52 -3.16
C ARG A 55 8.13 1.62 -2.69
N ASP A 56 9.23 2.22 -2.26
CA ASP A 56 10.40 1.47 -1.81
C ASP A 56 10.16 0.73 -0.50
N ARG A 57 9.45 1.34 0.47
CA ARG A 57 9.08 0.65 1.71
C ARG A 57 8.04 -0.46 1.48
N ALA A 58 7.06 -0.24 0.61
CA ALA A 58 6.11 -1.27 0.21
C ALA A 58 6.84 -2.46 -0.45
N ARG A 59 7.76 -2.19 -1.38
CA ARG A 59 8.58 -3.22 -2.02
C ARG A 59 9.40 -4.01 -1.02
N ARG A 60 10.12 -3.32 -0.13
CA ARG A 60 10.94 -3.96 0.92
C ARG A 60 10.09 -4.88 1.80
N PHE A 61 8.90 -4.46 2.17
CA PHE A 61 7.98 -5.27 2.96
C PHE A 61 7.55 -6.53 2.21
N ILE A 62 7.05 -6.41 0.97
CA ILE A 62 6.61 -7.57 0.16
C ILE A 62 7.78 -8.55 -0.07
N GLN A 63 8.97 -8.05 -0.40
CA GLN A 63 10.14 -8.89 -0.58
C GLN A 63 10.54 -9.61 0.71
N THR A 64 10.41 -8.95 1.86
CA THR A 64 10.67 -9.56 3.17
C THR A 64 9.67 -10.70 3.45
N LEU A 65 8.39 -10.51 3.15
CA LEU A 65 7.39 -11.58 3.30
C LEU A 65 7.68 -12.78 2.41
N LEU A 66 7.99 -12.51 1.14
CA LEU A 66 8.32 -13.53 0.15
C LEU A 66 9.56 -14.34 0.55
N THR A 67 10.55 -13.71 1.17
CA THR A 67 11.80 -14.38 1.60
C THR A 67 11.66 -15.14 2.91
N ARG A 68 10.82 -14.68 3.85
CA ARG A 68 10.67 -15.27 5.18
C ARG A 68 9.71 -16.46 5.23
N HIS A 69 8.77 -16.57 4.31
CA HIS A 69 7.67 -17.52 4.38
C HIS A 69 7.71 -18.54 3.23
N THR A 70 7.22 -19.75 3.50
CA THR A 70 7.10 -20.85 2.52
C THR A 70 5.70 -20.89 1.91
N GLU A 71 5.50 -21.70 0.85
CA GLU A 71 4.23 -21.75 0.09
C GLU A 71 2.98 -22.05 0.94
N ASP A 72 3.11 -22.85 1.99
CA ASP A 72 1.99 -23.23 2.85
C ASP A 72 1.69 -22.20 3.96
N THR A 73 2.31 -21.01 3.89
CA THR A 73 2.15 -19.99 4.92
C THR A 73 0.96 -19.07 4.62
N GLN A 74 0.03 -18.97 5.56
CA GLN A 74 -0.99 -17.92 5.57
C GLN A 74 -0.60 -16.81 6.55
N ILE A 75 -0.55 -15.58 6.06
CA ILE A 75 -0.25 -14.38 6.86
C ILE A 75 -1.42 -13.40 6.84
N TRP A 76 -1.57 -12.67 7.94
CA TRP A 76 -2.49 -11.54 8.03
C TRP A 76 -1.68 -10.26 8.14
N ILE A 77 -2.01 -9.28 7.31
CA ILE A 77 -1.37 -7.97 7.27
C ILE A 77 -2.43 -6.94 7.63
N VAL A 78 -2.17 -6.15 8.68
CA VAL A 78 -3.03 -5.03 9.09
C VAL A 78 -2.27 -3.74 8.78
N THR A 79 -2.89 -2.86 8.00
CA THR A 79 -2.24 -1.64 7.50
C THR A 79 -3.28 -0.56 7.19
N HIS A 80 -2.86 0.52 6.55
CA HIS A 80 -3.66 1.70 6.27
C HIS A 80 -3.87 1.92 4.77
N SER A 81 -4.87 2.71 4.40
CA SER A 81 -5.34 2.83 3.02
C SER A 81 -4.28 3.38 2.07
N TRP A 82 -3.45 4.34 2.51
CA TRP A 82 -2.49 4.98 1.61
C TRP A 82 -1.34 4.04 1.25
N ILE A 83 -0.76 3.32 2.21
CA ILE A 83 0.32 2.37 1.92
C ILE A 83 -0.21 1.10 1.23
N LEU A 84 -1.45 0.69 1.50
CA LEU A 84 -2.07 -0.50 0.92
C LEU A 84 -2.04 -0.50 -0.61
N GLN A 85 -2.28 0.65 -1.25
CA GLN A 85 -2.26 0.74 -2.70
C GLN A 85 -0.87 0.45 -3.30
N HIS A 86 0.20 0.81 -2.58
CA HIS A 86 1.57 0.53 -3.00
C HIS A 86 1.95 -0.93 -2.75
N LEU A 87 1.50 -1.53 -1.65
CA LEU A 87 1.64 -2.97 -1.39
C LEU A 87 0.98 -3.80 -2.49
N ILE A 88 -0.26 -3.45 -2.84
CA ILE A 88 -1.00 -4.12 -3.93
C ILE A 88 -0.29 -3.91 -5.26
N ALA A 89 0.18 -2.69 -5.56
CA ALA A 89 0.91 -2.45 -6.80
C ALA A 89 2.20 -3.27 -6.89
N GLU A 90 2.94 -3.47 -5.80
CA GLU A 90 4.11 -4.37 -5.79
C GLU A 90 3.72 -5.84 -5.96
N LEU A 91 2.63 -6.31 -5.31
CA LEU A 91 2.11 -7.67 -5.50
C LEU A 91 1.62 -7.93 -6.93
N LEU A 92 1.08 -6.92 -7.60
CA LEU A 92 0.60 -7.05 -8.99
C LEU A 92 1.71 -6.78 -10.03
N GLY A 93 2.94 -6.50 -9.60
CA GLY A 93 4.03 -6.12 -10.50
C GLY A 93 3.72 -4.84 -11.30
N SER A 94 2.90 -3.95 -10.75
CA SER A 94 2.43 -2.75 -11.44
C SER A 94 3.39 -1.58 -11.27
N ASP A 95 3.79 -1.00 -12.40
CA ASP A 95 4.56 0.24 -12.49
C ASP A 95 3.78 1.47 -11.98
N ARG A 96 2.45 1.38 -11.88
CA ARG A 96 1.56 2.45 -11.41
C ARG A 96 0.90 2.08 -10.09
N SER A 97 0.69 3.10 -9.26
CA SER A 97 -0.18 2.98 -8.08
C SER A 97 -1.55 3.54 -8.43
N TRP A 98 -2.57 2.73 -8.18
CA TRP A 98 -3.96 3.08 -8.47
C TRP A 98 -4.61 3.55 -7.18
N ARG A 99 -5.33 4.67 -7.21
CA ARG A 99 -6.05 5.15 -6.02
C ARG A 99 -7.07 4.10 -5.62
N LEU A 100 -6.98 3.61 -4.39
CA LEU A 100 -7.93 2.64 -3.83
C LEU A 100 -8.72 3.29 -2.70
N HIS A 101 -10.04 3.23 -2.81
CA HIS A 101 -10.95 3.59 -1.73
C HIS A 101 -11.22 2.36 -0.87
N ALA A 102 -10.27 2.03 0.00
CA ALA A 102 -10.42 0.91 0.92
C ALA A 102 -11.51 1.20 1.97
N HIS A 103 -12.49 0.31 2.10
CA HIS A 103 -13.46 0.40 3.18
C HIS A 103 -12.79 0.04 4.52
N ASN A 104 -13.36 0.53 5.62
CA ASN A 104 -12.86 0.20 6.95
C ASN A 104 -12.87 -1.32 7.15
N THR A 105 -11.76 -1.87 7.62
CA THR A 105 -11.58 -3.32 7.86
C THR A 105 -11.80 -4.22 6.63
N ALA A 106 -11.80 -3.66 5.42
CA ALA A 106 -11.98 -4.44 4.21
C ALA A 106 -10.87 -5.48 4.02
N ILE A 107 -11.25 -6.64 3.51
CA ILE A 107 -10.36 -7.77 3.26
C ILE A 107 -9.86 -7.71 1.81
N PHE A 108 -8.54 -7.74 1.68
CA PHE A 108 -7.83 -7.97 0.43
C PHE A 108 -7.08 -9.29 0.58
N GLU A 109 -7.43 -10.28 -0.24
CA GLU A 109 -6.92 -11.64 -0.12
C GLU A 109 -6.26 -12.04 -1.43
N PHE A 110 -4.99 -12.42 -1.33
CA PHE A 110 -4.16 -12.85 -2.45
C PHE A 110 -3.68 -14.27 -2.17
N TRP A 111 -3.73 -15.11 -3.20
CA TRP A 111 -3.09 -16.41 -3.22
C TRP A 111 -2.01 -16.38 -4.28
N LEU A 112 -0.80 -16.83 -3.94
CA LEU A 112 0.34 -16.81 -4.84
C LEU A 112 1.21 -18.05 -4.67
N ASP A 113 1.79 -18.53 -5.77
CA ASP A 113 2.81 -19.56 -5.77
C ASP A 113 4.19 -18.94 -5.49
N ARG A 114 4.66 -19.01 -4.25
CA ARG A 114 5.92 -18.34 -3.91
C ARG A 114 7.08 -18.95 -4.72
N SER A 115 7.20 -20.28 -4.82
CA SER A 115 8.39 -20.90 -5.41
C SER A 115 8.71 -20.43 -6.82
N ARG A 116 7.69 -19.97 -7.57
CA ARG A 116 7.82 -19.45 -8.93
C ARG A 116 7.79 -17.93 -9.05
N TRP A 117 7.75 -17.19 -7.95
CA TRP A 117 7.64 -15.71 -7.95
C TRP A 117 8.72 -15.03 -8.81
N ASP A 118 9.97 -15.45 -8.67
CA ASP A 118 11.11 -14.85 -9.37
C ASP A 118 11.31 -15.39 -10.80
N HIS A 119 10.54 -16.41 -11.22
CA HIS A 119 10.65 -16.96 -12.56
C HIS A 119 10.20 -15.94 -13.62
N THR A 120 10.97 -15.81 -14.70
CA THR A 120 10.72 -14.88 -15.81
C THR A 120 10.13 -15.54 -17.06
N ASN A 121 9.75 -16.82 -16.95
CA ASN A 121 9.16 -17.57 -18.06
C ASN A 121 7.65 -17.31 -18.23
N GLN A 122 7.01 -18.01 -19.17
CA GLN A 122 5.59 -17.82 -19.51
C GLN A 122 4.63 -18.02 -18.32
N ASN A 123 5.04 -18.70 -17.24
CA ASN A 123 4.21 -18.86 -16.04
C ASN A 123 3.91 -17.53 -15.33
N ARG A 124 4.62 -16.44 -15.63
CA ARG A 124 4.19 -15.09 -15.19
C ARG A 124 2.79 -14.72 -15.67
N LEU A 125 2.33 -15.32 -16.76
CA LEU A 125 1.01 -15.11 -17.36
C LEU A 125 0.01 -16.18 -16.92
N ASN A 126 0.42 -17.15 -16.11
CA ASN A 126 -0.46 -18.23 -15.66
C ASN A 126 -1.29 -17.76 -14.46
N THR A 127 -2.58 -17.54 -14.69
CA THR A 127 -3.53 -17.05 -13.69
C THR A 127 -3.85 -18.06 -12.59
N ASP A 128 -3.49 -19.34 -12.77
CA ASP A 128 -3.63 -20.31 -11.68
C ASP A 128 -2.62 -20.04 -10.56
N LEU A 129 -1.52 -19.35 -10.85
CA LEU A 129 -0.41 -19.13 -9.91
C LEU A 129 -0.55 -17.86 -9.07
N TRP A 130 -1.35 -16.89 -9.52
CA TRP A 130 -1.47 -15.56 -8.92
C TRP A 130 -2.94 -15.17 -8.92
N GLN A 131 -3.57 -15.14 -7.75
CA GLN A 131 -5.01 -15.00 -7.66
C GLN A 131 -5.39 -13.92 -6.64
N ILE A 132 -6.23 -13.00 -7.07
CA ILE A 132 -6.96 -12.09 -6.18
C ILE A 132 -8.24 -12.83 -5.77
N ARG A 133 -8.31 -13.29 -4.52
CA ARG A 133 -9.46 -14.05 -3.99
C ARG A 133 -10.55 -13.13 -3.46
N ARG A 134 -10.15 -12.01 -2.85
CA ARG A 134 -11.03 -10.93 -2.37
C ARG A 134 -10.36 -9.60 -2.61
N PHE A 135 -11.15 -8.59 -2.95
CA PHE A 135 -10.63 -7.25 -3.18
C PHE A 135 -11.60 -6.23 -2.60
N ASN A 136 -11.16 -5.50 -1.57
CA ASN A 136 -11.97 -4.53 -0.86
C ASN A 136 -13.30 -5.12 -0.32
N ASP A 137 -13.26 -6.37 0.17
CA ASP A 137 -14.44 -7.08 0.67
C ASP A 137 -14.75 -6.68 2.11
N TYR A 138 -15.90 -6.05 2.34
CA TYR A 138 -16.36 -5.61 3.66
C TYR A 138 -17.70 -6.23 4.06
N ARG A 139 -18.10 -7.33 3.42
CA ARG A 139 -19.40 -7.98 3.67
C ARG A 139 -19.57 -8.47 5.11
N HIS A 140 -18.49 -8.63 5.86
CA HIS A 140 -18.55 -8.95 7.29
C HIS A 140 -19.11 -7.80 8.15
N LEU A 141 -19.25 -6.59 7.60
CA LEU A 141 -19.80 -5.44 8.30
C LEU A 141 -21.33 -5.27 8.17
N GLY A 142 -22.01 -6.10 7.36
CA GLY A 142 -23.45 -6.03 7.12
C GLY A 142 -23.78 -5.64 5.69
#